data_AF-A0A8J8AV76-F1
#
_entry.id   AF-A0A8J8AV76-F1
#
_cell.length_a   1.000
_cell.length_b   1.000
_cell.length_c   1.000
_cell.angle_alpha   90.00
_cell.angle_beta   90.00
_cell.angle_gamma   90.00
#
_symmetry.space_group_name_H-M   'P 1'
#
loop_
_entity.id
_entity.type
_entity.pdbx_description
1 polymer ?
#
loop_
_entity_poly.entity_id
_entity_poly.type
_entity_poly.pdbx_seq_one_letter_code
_entity_poly.pdbx_strand_id
1 'polypeptide(L)'
;MRAIRVLKAVEVRDGDALARLEPSEMLEIDFAIDFEEAAIGRQEKVLNMSNGAFVRELSDSRTFCRKIDVQMMREKGLALGGTLENAVVFDGDQVLSPGGLRYADEPVRHKMLDALGDLALAGGPILGRYTGIRAGHALTNRLLRVLFATAGSWRFVECGEVTGGKLPGVGVHHGDLPSRL
;
A
#
# COMPACT_ATOMS: atom_id res chain seq x y z
N MET A 1 14.89 12.86 14.45
CA MET A 1 14.45 11.68 13.66
C MET A 1 14.83 11.97 12.22
N ARG A 2 15.32 10.98 11.46
CA ARG A 2 15.69 11.20 10.05
C ARG A 2 14.66 10.61 9.10
N ALA A 3 14.45 11.28 7.97
CA ALA A 3 13.66 10.78 6.84
C ALA A 3 14.55 10.64 5.59
N ILE A 4 14.11 9.82 4.65
CA ILE A 4 14.72 9.61 3.34
C ILE A 4 13.99 10.53 2.37
N ARG A 5 14.65 11.60 1.92
CA ARG A 5 14.09 12.50 0.90
C ARG A 5 14.47 12.02 -0.49
N VAL A 6 13.47 11.80 -1.33
CA VAL A 6 13.66 11.53 -2.76
C VAL A 6 14.02 12.85 -3.46
N LEU A 7 15.09 12.82 -4.25
CA LEU A 7 15.66 13.98 -4.96
C LEU A 7 15.50 13.87 -6.48
N LYS A 8 15.34 12.65 -7.00
CA LYS A 8 15.15 12.37 -8.43
C LYS A 8 14.14 11.24 -8.59
N ALA A 9 13.38 11.27 -9.68
CA ALA A 9 12.49 10.18 -10.00
C ALA A 9 13.26 8.89 -10.31
N VAL A 10 12.81 7.78 -9.75
CA VAL A 10 13.27 6.42 -10.08
C VAL A 10 12.05 5.55 -10.34
N GLU A 11 12.15 4.65 -11.31
CA GLU A 11 11.03 3.82 -11.77
C GLU A 11 11.53 2.40 -12.08
N VAL A 12 10.68 1.42 -11.79
CA VAL A 12 10.87 0.04 -12.21
C VAL A 12 9.58 -0.46 -12.85
N ARG A 13 9.73 -1.29 -13.88
CA ARG A 13 8.62 -1.93 -14.60
C ARG A 13 8.80 -3.44 -14.65
N ASP A 14 7.68 -4.15 -14.69
CA ASP A 14 7.60 -5.58 -14.95
C ASP A 14 6.31 -5.87 -15.73
N GLY A 15 6.44 -6.07 -17.05
CA GLY A 15 5.28 -6.08 -17.96
C GLY A 15 4.47 -4.78 -17.85
N ASP A 16 3.18 -4.91 -17.56
CA ASP A 16 2.25 -3.79 -17.35
C ASP A 16 2.34 -3.18 -15.94
N ALA A 17 3.07 -3.81 -15.03
CA ALA A 17 3.24 -3.31 -13.67
C ALA A 17 4.33 -2.23 -13.60
N LEU A 18 4.10 -1.21 -12.78
CA LEU A 18 5.02 -0.10 -12.55
C LEU A 18 5.05 0.28 -11.09
N ALA A 19 6.24 0.57 -10.58
CA ALA A 19 6.43 1.26 -9.32
C ALA A 19 7.42 2.43 -9.52
N ARG A 20 7.05 3.62 -9.06
CA ARG A 20 7.83 4.85 -9.21
C ARG A 20 7.90 5.61 -7.89
N LEU A 21 9.05 6.20 -7.60
CA LEU A 21 9.22 7.19 -6.54
C LEU A 21 9.71 8.49 -7.17
N GLU A 22 9.12 9.61 -6.79
CA GLU A 22 9.53 10.95 -7.23
C GLU A 22 9.53 11.97 -6.08
N PRO A 23 10.23 13.10 -6.22
CA PRO A 23 10.33 14.09 -5.15
C PRO A 23 8.96 14.62 -4.71
N SER A 24 8.71 14.61 -3.41
CA SER A 24 7.60 15.31 -2.74
C SER A 24 8.03 15.68 -1.32
N GLU A 25 7.37 16.68 -0.73
CA GLU A 25 7.63 17.17 0.63
C GLU A 25 7.01 16.29 1.73
N MET A 26 6.21 15.30 1.35
CA MET A 26 5.55 14.36 2.24
C MET A 26 5.41 13.00 1.56
N LEU A 27 4.94 11.99 2.29
CA LEU A 27 4.60 10.71 1.68
C LEU A 27 3.22 10.80 1.02
N GLU A 28 3.20 10.71 -0.30
CA GLU A 28 1.98 10.53 -1.08
C GLU A 28 2.01 9.14 -1.70
N ILE A 29 0.86 8.46 -1.72
CA ILE A 29 0.72 7.15 -2.35
C ILE A 29 -0.41 7.24 -3.36
N ASP A 30 -0.07 6.99 -4.61
CA ASP A 30 -0.96 6.86 -5.75
C ASP A 30 -0.93 5.40 -6.21
N PHE A 31 -2.05 4.70 -6.09
CA PHE A 31 -2.10 3.27 -6.35
C PHE A 31 -3.27 2.93 -7.26
N ALA A 32 -2.98 2.21 -8.34
CA ALA A 32 -3.95 1.67 -9.27
C ALA A 32 -3.83 0.15 -9.35
N ILE A 33 -4.97 -0.53 -9.28
CA ILE A 33 -5.12 -1.96 -9.51
C ILE A 33 -6.04 -2.20 -10.70
N ASP A 34 -5.91 -3.38 -11.31
CA ASP A 34 -6.71 -3.77 -12.48
C ASP A 34 -6.81 -5.29 -12.47
N PHE A 35 -7.92 -5.80 -11.90
CA PHE A 35 -8.19 -7.23 -11.76
C PHE A 35 -9.30 -7.66 -12.72
N GLU A 36 -9.22 -8.89 -13.21
CA GLU A 36 -10.21 -9.48 -14.13
C GLU A 36 -11.57 -9.72 -13.43
N GLU A 37 -11.57 -10.01 -12.13
CA GLU A 37 -12.78 -10.16 -11.33
C GLU A 37 -13.60 -8.87 -11.36
N ALA A 38 -14.81 -8.93 -11.92
CA ALA A 38 -15.70 -7.77 -11.99
C ALA A 38 -16.01 -7.15 -10.61
N ALA A 39 -15.99 -7.95 -9.53
CA ALA A 39 -16.17 -7.46 -8.17
C ALA A 39 -14.99 -6.63 -7.63
N ILE A 40 -13.82 -6.71 -8.26
CA ILE A 40 -12.64 -5.90 -7.94
C ILE A 40 -12.47 -4.83 -9.04
N GLY A 41 -12.31 -5.28 -10.28
CA GLY A 41 -12.14 -4.45 -11.46
C GLY A 41 -10.92 -3.53 -11.38
N ARG A 42 -11.01 -2.42 -12.11
CA ARG A 42 -10.04 -1.33 -12.05
C ARG A 42 -10.40 -0.36 -10.94
N GLN A 43 -9.45 -0.11 -10.05
CA GLN A 43 -9.61 0.85 -8.96
C GLN A 43 -8.35 1.71 -8.85
N GLU A 44 -8.53 2.96 -8.46
CA GLU A 44 -7.44 3.92 -8.25
C GLU A 44 -7.70 4.69 -6.96
N LYS A 45 -6.63 4.96 -6.21
CA LYS A 45 -6.69 5.78 -5.01
C LYS A 45 -5.41 6.58 -4.84
N VAL A 46 -5.57 7.85 -4.46
CA VAL A 46 -4.47 8.74 -4.08
C VAL A 46 -4.68 9.18 -2.64
N LEU A 47 -3.69 8.94 -1.78
CA LEU A 47 -3.69 9.43 -0.40
C LEU A 47 -2.43 10.21 -0.08
N ASN A 48 -2.62 11.28 0.67
CA ASN A 48 -1.59 11.94 1.42
C ASN A 48 -1.48 11.28 2.79
N MET A 49 -0.32 10.75 3.14
CA MET A 49 -0.15 9.92 4.33
C MET A 49 0.07 10.71 5.63
N SER A 50 0.04 12.04 5.60
CA SER A 50 0.14 12.87 6.80
C SER A 50 -1.10 12.80 7.71
N ASN A 51 -0.97 13.32 8.93
CA ASN A 51 -2.09 13.60 9.85
C ASN A 51 -2.98 12.38 10.17
N GLY A 52 -2.42 11.17 10.23
CA GLY A 52 -3.17 9.97 10.60
C GLY A 52 -4.03 9.34 9.49
N ALA A 53 -3.83 9.72 8.21
CA ALA A 53 -4.55 9.12 7.09
C ALA A 53 -4.44 7.58 7.06
N PHE A 54 -3.29 7.02 7.43
CA PHE A 54 -3.13 5.57 7.61
C PHE A 54 -4.23 4.94 8.48
N VAL A 55 -4.50 5.53 9.64
CA VAL A 55 -5.44 4.97 10.62
C VAL A 55 -6.87 5.03 10.09
N ARG A 56 -7.26 6.21 9.59
CA ARG A 56 -8.63 6.46 9.15
C ARG A 56 -8.99 5.81 7.81
N GLU A 57 -8.00 5.64 6.92
CA GLU A 57 -8.26 5.24 5.53
C GLU A 57 -7.77 3.83 5.19
N LEU A 58 -6.72 3.31 5.84
CA LEU A 58 -6.06 2.08 5.38
C LEU A 58 -6.03 0.97 6.44
N SER A 59 -5.98 1.30 7.72
CA SER A 59 -5.56 0.37 8.78
C SER A 59 -6.44 -0.87 8.95
N ASP A 60 -7.71 -0.80 8.58
CA ASP A 60 -8.68 -1.88 8.66
C ASP A 60 -9.03 -2.49 7.29
N SER A 61 -8.31 -2.15 6.22
CA SER A 61 -8.50 -2.77 4.89
C SER A 61 -7.92 -4.18 4.87
N ARG A 62 -8.79 -5.19 4.80
CA ARG A 62 -8.40 -6.61 4.89
C ARG A 62 -7.68 -7.07 3.63
N THR A 63 -6.83 -8.07 3.80
CA THR A 63 -6.27 -8.80 2.65
C THR A 63 -7.37 -9.47 1.85
N PHE A 64 -7.10 -9.72 0.57
CA PHE A 64 -8.07 -10.31 -0.33
C PHE A 64 -7.46 -11.35 -1.25
N CYS A 65 -8.30 -12.26 -1.73
CA CYS A 65 -7.89 -13.35 -2.60
C CYS A 65 -9.00 -13.66 -3.61
N ARG A 66 -8.59 -14.13 -4.80
CA ARG A 66 -9.52 -14.80 -5.72
C ARG A 66 -9.76 -16.22 -5.21
N LYS A 67 -11.00 -16.71 -5.31
CA LYS A 67 -11.34 -18.08 -4.89
C LYS A 67 -10.48 -19.14 -5.59
N ILE A 68 -10.20 -18.95 -6.88
CA ILE A 68 -9.35 -19.85 -7.66
C ILE A 68 -7.91 -19.89 -7.11
N ASP A 69 -7.37 -18.74 -6.69
CA ASP A 69 -6.02 -18.66 -6.11
C ASP A 69 -5.98 -19.35 -4.74
N VAL A 70 -7.04 -19.24 -3.93
CA VAL A 70 -7.13 -19.94 -2.64
C VAL A 70 -7.11 -21.45 -2.83
N GLN A 71 -7.84 -21.99 -3.82
CA GLN A 71 -7.84 -23.41 -4.14
C GLN A 71 -6.43 -23.87 -4.56
N MET A 72 -5.81 -23.17 -5.51
CA MET A 72 -4.46 -23.46 -5.97
C MET A 72 -3.40 -23.37 -4.84
N MET A 73 -3.51 -22.38 -3.96
CA MET A 73 -2.60 -22.23 -2.83
C MET A 73 -2.75 -23.40 -1.84
N ARG A 74 -3.98 -23.81 -1.53
CA ARG A 74 -4.25 -24.93 -0.61
C ARG A 74 -3.72 -26.26 -1.15
N GLU A 75 -3.87 -26.51 -2.45
CA GLU A 75 -3.29 -27.69 -3.11
C GLU A 75 -1.75 -27.74 -2.97
N LYS A 76 -1.11 -26.59 -2.85
CA LYS A 76 0.34 -26.44 -2.61
C LYS A 76 0.72 -26.35 -1.13
N GLY A 77 -0.23 -26.57 -0.21
CA GLY A 77 0.00 -26.46 1.23
C GLY A 77 0.17 -25.03 1.75
N LEU A 78 -0.24 -24.01 0.99
CA LEU A 78 -0.21 -22.60 1.36
C LEU A 78 -1.60 -22.11 1.80
N ALA A 79 -1.64 -20.94 2.46
CA ALA A 79 -2.89 -20.29 2.91
C ALA A 79 -3.82 -21.18 3.78
N LEU A 80 -3.25 -22.15 4.53
CA LEU A 80 -4.00 -23.13 5.32
C LEU A 80 -4.80 -22.51 6.49
N GLY A 81 -4.37 -21.34 6.99
CA GLY A 81 -5.09 -20.56 8.01
C GLY A 81 -6.10 -19.55 7.45
N GLY A 82 -6.28 -19.49 6.13
CA GLY A 82 -7.19 -18.54 5.48
C GLY A 82 -8.65 -18.91 5.71
N THR A 83 -9.43 -17.95 6.21
CA THR A 83 -10.89 -18.05 6.42
C THR A 83 -11.58 -16.83 5.82
N LEU A 84 -12.90 -16.89 5.63
CA LEU A 84 -13.66 -15.73 5.16
C LEU A 84 -13.72 -14.57 6.18
N GLU A 85 -13.33 -14.83 7.43
CA GLU A 85 -13.27 -13.83 8.50
C GLU A 85 -11.97 -13.01 8.46
N ASN A 86 -10.88 -13.60 7.96
CA ASN A 86 -9.56 -12.96 7.93
C ASN A 86 -9.09 -12.51 6.53
N ALA A 87 -9.82 -12.87 5.47
CA ALA A 87 -9.58 -12.40 4.12
C ALA A 87 -10.90 -12.15 3.37
N VAL A 88 -10.90 -11.15 2.49
CA VAL A 88 -11.98 -10.93 1.53
C VAL A 88 -11.79 -11.89 0.35
N VAL A 89 -12.75 -12.79 0.13
CA VAL A 89 -12.68 -13.74 -1.00
C VAL A 89 -13.62 -13.31 -2.11
N PHE A 90 -13.07 -13.18 -3.31
CA PHE A 90 -13.79 -12.81 -4.53
C PHE A 90 -13.99 -14.02 -5.45
N ASP A 91 -15.18 -14.17 -6.01
CA ASP A 91 -15.53 -15.21 -7.00
C ASP A 91 -16.27 -14.54 -8.17
N GLY A 92 -15.51 -14.11 -9.18
CA GLY A 92 -16.03 -13.37 -10.33
C GLY A 92 -16.61 -12.01 -9.95
N ASP A 93 -17.94 -11.91 -9.97
CA ASP A 93 -18.72 -10.72 -9.60
C ASP A 93 -19.23 -10.74 -8.15
N GLN A 94 -18.89 -11.77 -7.38
CA GLN A 94 -19.37 -11.94 -6.00
C GLN A 94 -18.26 -11.71 -4.95
N VAL A 95 -18.66 -11.11 -3.83
CA VAL A 95 -17.87 -11.06 -2.59
C VAL A 95 -18.42 -12.13 -1.64
N LEU A 96 -17.61 -13.13 -1.32
CA LEU A 96 -18.04 -14.28 -0.49
C LEU A 96 -17.90 -14.03 1.02
N SER A 97 -17.13 -13.02 1.41
CA SER A 97 -16.87 -12.75 2.82
C SER A 97 -18.10 -12.18 3.53
N PRO A 98 -18.51 -12.73 4.69
CA PRO A 98 -19.64 -12.23 5.45
C PRO A 98 -19.52 -10.74 5.76
N GLY A 99 -20.63 -10.00 5.61
CA GLY A 99 -20.66 -8.55 5.79
C GLY A 99 -20.10 -7.75 4.61
N GLY A 100 -19.61 -8.41 3.56
CA GLY A 100 -19.12 -7.74 2.35
C GLY A 100 -17.82 -6.96 2.58
N LEU A 101 -17.67 -5.84 1.88
CA LEU A 101 -16.51 -4.96 1.98
C LEU A 101 -16.72 -3.89 3.07
N ARG A 102 -15.64 -3.52 3.77
CA ARG A 102 -15.63 -2.37 4.69
C ARG A 102 -15.66 -1.05 3.93
N TYR A 103 -15.06 -1.04 2.73
CA TYR A 103 -15.07 0.07 1.79
C TYR A 103 -15.33 -0.46 0.38
N ALA A 104 -16.04 0.29 -0.44
CA ALA A 104 -16.25 -0.09 -1.84
C ALA A 104 -14.90 -0.29 -2.59
N ASP A 105 -13.86 0.43 -2.18
CA ASP A 105 -12.50 0.39 -2.70
C ASP A 105 -11.52 -0.34 -1.74
N GLU A 106 -11.99 -1.26 -0.89
CA GLU A 106 -11.15 -2.04 0.05
C GLU A 106 -9.96 -2.75 -0.63
N PRO A 107 -10.08 -3.33 -1.84
CA PRO A 107 -8.93 -3.96 -2.53
C PRO A 107 -7.77 -3.01 -2.83
N VAL A 108 -8.02 -1.83 -3.39
CA VAL A 108 -6.94 -0.86 -3.67
C VAL A 108 -6.39 -0.25 -2.38
N ARG A 109 -7.23 -0.04 -1.35
CA ARG A 109 -6.76 0.38 -0.03
C ARG A 109 -5.83 -0.65 0.60
N HIS A 110 -6.15 -1.95 0.49
CA HIS A 110 -5.25 -3.00 0.97
C HIS A 110 -3.93 -3.04 0.21
N LYS A 111 -3.93 -2.85 -1.12
CA LYS A 111 -2.67 -2.73 -1.89
C LYS A 111 -1.87 -1.49 -1.54
N MET A 112 -2.54 -0.40 -1.20
CA MET A 112 -1.88 0.78 -0.66
C MET A 112 -1.28 0.52 0.74
N LEU A 113 -1.99 -0.23 1.59
CA LEU A 113 -1.51 -0.68 2.90
C LEU A 113 -0.26 -1.58 2.77
N ASP A 114 -0.29 -2.56 1.86
CA ASP A 114 0.85 -3.41 1.50
C ASP A 114 2.06 -2.55 1.10
N ALA A 115 1.86 -1.61 0.17
CA ALA A 115 2.91 -0.74 -0.32
C ALA A 115 3.49 0.16 0.78
N LEU A 116 2.66 0.68 1.69
CA LEU A 116 3.13 1.44 2.85
C LEU A 116 4.05 0.57 3.74
N GLY A 117 3.67 -0.69 3.99
CA GLY A 117 4.49 -1.64 4.72
C GLY A 117 5.82 -1.95 4.04
N ASP A 118 5.81 -2.17 2.72
CA ASP A 118 7.01 -2.43 1.93
C ASP A 118 7.96 -1.22 1.90
N LEU A 119 7.41 0.00 1.75
CA LEU A 119 8.18 1.24 1.79
C LEU A 119 8.83 1.48 3.15
N ALA A 120 8.22 1.00 4.25
CA ALA A 120 8.81 1.09 5.59
C ALA A 120 10.13 0.29 5.71
N LEU A 121 10.35 -0.71 4.85
CA LEU A 121 11.62 -1.45 4.77
C LEU A 121 12.80 -0.59 4.28
N ALA A 122 12.55 0.64 3.82
CA ALA A 122 13.58 1.62 3.51
C ALA A 122 14.45 2.02 4.72
N GLY A 123 14.00 1.71 5.95
CA GLY A 123 14.75 2.00 7.19
C GLY A 123 14.54 3.43 7.71
N GLY A 124 13.57 4.16 7.16
CA GLY A 124 13.14 5.47 7.64
C GLY A 124 11.96 5.99 6.81
N PRO A 125 11.20 6.98 7.31
CA PRO A 125 10.09 7.55 6.55
C PRO A 125 10.55 8.16 5.24
N ILE A 126 9.76 7.97 4.18
CA ILE A 126 10.07 8.52 2.86
C ILE A 126 9.35 9.86 2.70
N LEU A 127 10.07 10.87 2.21
CA LEU A 127 9.52 12.11 1.67
C LEU A 127 9.59 12.01 0.15
N GLY A 128 8.46 11.74 -0.47
CA GLY A 128 8.35 11.36 -1.88
C GLY A 128 6.95 10.89 -2.23
N ARG A 129 6.61 11.02 -3.50
CA ARG A 129 5.38 10.44 -4.06
C ARG A 129 5.70 9.06 -4.61
N TYR A 130 4.99 8.06 -4.10
CA TYR A 130 5.00 6.71 -4.65
C TYR A 130 3.83 6.54 -5.61
N THR A 131 4.09 6.03 -6.80
CA THR A 131 3.07 5.59 -7.76
C THR A 131 3.21 4.10 -8.02
N GLY A 132 2.17 3.32 -7.76
CA GLY A 132 2.11 1.89 -8.04
C GLY A 132 0.96 1.55 -8.99
N ILE A 133 1.27 1.04 -10.17
CA ILE A 133 0.28 0.53 -11.13
C ILE A 133 0.45 -0.97 -11.20
N ARG A 134 -0.57 -1.73 -10.78
CA ARG A 134 -0.51 -3.20 -10.66
C ARG A 134 0.73 -3.70 -9.90
N ALA A 135 1.27 -2.87 -9.01
CA ALA A 135 2.49 -3.17 -8.28
C ALA A 135 2.24 -4.21 -7.18
N GLY A 136 3.20 -5.10 -6.95
CA GLY A 136 3.23 -6.01 -5.81
C GLY A 136 4.54 -5.89 -5.03
N HIS A 137 4.65 -6.60 -3.92
CA HIS A 137 5.78 -6.51 -2.98
C HIS A 137 7.16 -6.59 -3.64
N ALA A 138 7.35 -7.52 -4.59
CA ALA A 138 8.61 -7.69 -5.30
C ALA A 138 9.02 -6.43 -6.10
N LEU A 139 8.05 -5.79 -6.76
CA LEU A 139 8.29 -4.60 -7.57
C LEU A 139 8.60 -3.38 -6.67
N THR A 140 7.87 -3.23 -5.57
CA THR A 140 8.13 -2.17 -4.57
C THR A 140 9.50 -2.36 -3.90
N ASN A 141 9.88 -3.59 -3.55
CA ASN A 141 11.22 -3.87 -3.04
C ASN A 141 12.31 -3.54 -4.08
N ARG A 142 12.10 -3.93 -5.34
CA ARG A 142 13.04 -3.61 -6.43
C ARG A 142 13.19 -2.10 -6.61
N LEU A 143 12.09 -1.34 -6.50
CA LEU A 143 12.12 0.12 -6.55
C LEU A 143 13.02 0.71 -5.46
N LEU A 144 12.89 0.25 -4.20
CA LEU A 144 13.74 0.72 -3.11
C LEU A 144 15.23 0.41 -3.38
N ARG A 145 15.54 -0.78 -3.89
CA ARG A 145 16.91 -1.13 -4.28
C ARG A 145 17.45 -0.17 -5.36
N VAL A 146 16.64 0.14 -6.37
CA VAL A 146 17.00 1.10 -7.43
C VAL A 146 17.18 2.51 -6.88
N LEU A 147 16.29 2.97 -5.99
CA LEU A 147 16.44 4.25 -5.30
C LEU A 147 17.81 4.32 -4.63
N PHE A 148 18.15 3.36 -3.78
CA PHE A 148 19.39 3.38 -3.01
C PHE A 148 20.66 3.20 -3.86
N ALA A 149 20.57 2.47 -4.97
CA ALA A 149 21.69 2.29 -5.91
C ALA A 149 21.90 3.49 -6.84
N THR A 150 20.88 4.33 -7.06
CA THR A 150 20.97 5.47 -7.99
C THR A 150 21.65 6.66 -7.32
N ALA A 151 22.83 7.05 -7.81
CA ALA A 151 23.60 8.16 -7.24
C ALA A 151 22.81 9.49 -7.27
N GLY A 152 22.68 10.11 -6.09
CA GLY A 152 22.02 11.41 -5.93
C GLY A 152 20.50 11.38 -6.13
N SER A 153 19.86 10.21 -6.10
CA SER A 153 18.39 10.08 -6.12
C SER A 153 17.76 10.30 -4.75
N TRP A 154 18.54 10.26 -3.66
CA TRP A 154 18.03 10.37 -2.30
C TRP A 154 19.07 10.97 -1.34
N ARG A 155 18.62 11.41 -0.16
CA ARG A 155 19.47 11.72 1.00
C ARG A 155 18.71 11.56 2.31
N PHE A 156 19.42 11.33 3.41
CA PHE A 156 18.84 11.55 4.74
C PHE A 156 18.65 13.04 5.02
N VAL A 157 17.53 13.38 5.64
CA VAL A 157 17.26 14.71 6.19
C VAL A 157 16.78 14.60 7.63
N GLU A 158 17.18 15.54 8.47
CA GLU A 158 16.63 15.67 9.82
C GLU A 158 15.21 16.22 9.74
N CYS A 159 14.28 15.57 10.44
CA CYS A 159 12.92 16.06 10.59
C CYS A 159 12.89 17.06 11.76
N GLY A 160 12.88 18.36 11.44
CA GLY A 160 12.45 19.39 12.39
C GLY A 160 10.94 19.32 12.66
N GLU A 161 10.41 20.17 13.53
CA GLU A 161 8.99 20.13 13.95
C GLU A 161 8.00 20.08 12.77
N VAL A 162 8.23 20.92 11.74
CA VAL A 162 7.36 21.01 10.56
C VAL A 162 7.36 19.73 9.72
N THR A 163 8.52 19.09 9.55
CA THR A 163 8.62 17.83 8.80
C THR A 163 8.12 16.66 9.65
N GLY A 164 8.37 16.69 10.97
CA GLY A 164 7.83 15.73 11.92
C GLY A 164 6.31 15.67 11.87
N GLY A 165 5.64 16.84 11.87
CA GLY A 165 4.18 16.94 11.76
C GLY A 165 3.56 16.32 10.50
N LYS A 166 4.35 16.10 9.45
CA LYS A 166 3.88 15.53 8.18
C LYS A 166 4.08 14.02 8.08
N LEU A 167 4.68 13.38 9.07
CA LEU A 167 4.98 11.96 9.01
C LEU A 167 3.71 11.12 9.20
N PRO A 168 3.65 9.92 8.60
CA PRO A 168 2.55 9.00 8.84
C PRO A 168 2.38 8.71 10.33
N GLY A 169 1.16 8.89 10.83
CA GLY A 169 0.78 8.57 12.22
C GLY A 169 0.99 9.69 13.25
N VAL A 170 1.53 10.85 12.89
CA VAL A 170 1.63 11.98 13.82
C VAL A 170 0.25 12.59 14.09
N GLY A 171 -0.06 12.81 15.38
CA GLY A 171 -1.35 13.37 15.82
C GLY A 171 -2.51 12.38 15.87
N VAL A 172 -2.24 11.07 15.78
CA VAL A 172 -3.27 10.03 15.91
C VAL A 172 -3.69 9.86 17.37
N HIS A 173 -5.00 9.76 17.58
CA HIS A 173 -5.62 9.43 18.86
C HIS A 173 -6.50 8.17 18.73
N HIS A 174 -6.86 7.56 19.86
CA HIS A 174 -7.72 6.36 19.86
C HIS A 174 -9.06 6.57 19.13
N GLY A 175 -9.58 7.81 19.12
CA GLY A 175 -10.81 8.16 18.40
C GLY A 175 -10.68 8.18 16.86
N ASP A 176 -9.46 8.16 16.31
CA ASP A 176 -9.24 8.05 14.87
C ASP A 176 -9.42 6.61 14.36
N LEU A 177 -9.48 5.63 15.25
CA LEU A 177 -9.69 4.23 14.87
C LEU A 177 -11.10 4.08 14.29
N PRO A 178 -11.25 3.36 13.15
CA PRO A 178 -12.57 3.03 12.61
C PRO A 178 -13.41 2.36 13.70
N SER A 179 -14.61 2.91 13.92
CA SER A 179 -15.60 2.33 14.83
C SER A 179 -15.92 0.91 14.37
N ARG A 180 -15.59 -0.09 15.19
CA ARG A 180 -15.99 -1.49 14.93
C ARG A 180 -17.52 -1.56 15.01
N LEU A 181 -18.17 -1.86 13.88
CA LEU A 181 -19.55 -2.36 13.85
C LEU A 181 -19.57 -3.80 14.38
#